data_AF-A0A928TKD2-F1
#
_entry.id   AF-A0A928TKD2-F1
#
_cell.length_a   1.000
_cell.length_b   1.000
_cell.length_c   1.000
_cell.angle_alpha   90.00
_cell.angle_beta   90.00
_cell.angle_gamma   90.00
#
_symmetry.space_group_name_H-M   'P 1'
#
loop_
_entity.id
_entity.type
_entity.pdbx_description
1 polymer ?
#
loop_
_entity_poly.entity_id
_entity_poly.type
_entity_poly.pdbx_seq_one_letter_code
_entity_poly.pdbx_strand_id
1 'polypeptide(L)'
;MNPISLIDAAARTILGSRAGAAAAPVAPAAARAQPVTKRIDAERVSGEGAPKRPQEKAALPVVKSGDAARTADASASRGASTGSNEAAERFLTLLVAQLRNQDPLNPLDNAQVTTQLAQLSTVTGINRINETLLALGEAQSAARTLQAAALLGREVVVDGNAIRPGSDEPSRGGYALGAAATSVVVTIKDAAGAVVRTIDLGAHPAGEQHFGWDGKTDAGAAAAPGRYTFAVAATGRDGPVTARTMTIATVTGVDAADGGPRLVLGDLGSIGLDEVRTFN
;
A
#
# COMPACT_ATOMS: atom_id res chain seq x y z
N MET A 1 -53.84 -28.59 -24.79
CA MET A 1 -53.91 -29.40 -26.03
C MET A 1 -55.24 -29.12 -26.73
N ASN A 2 -55.22 -28.25 -27.74
CA ASN A 2 -55.93 -28.26 -29.04
C ASN A 2 -55.62 -26.90 -29.74
N PRO A 3 -55.79 -26.71 -31.07
CA PRO A 3 -54.83 -27.15 -32.09
C PRO A 3 -54.43 -26.06 -33.11
N ILE A 4 -53.48 -26.48 -33.96
CA ILE A 4 -52.97 -25.94 -35.23
C ILE A 4 -54.08 -25.63 -36.25
N SER A 5 -53.96 -24.53 -37.01
CA SER A 5 -54.35 -24.36 -38.43
C SER A 5 -53.99 -22.94 -38.91
N LEU A 6 -53.00 -22.80 -39.81
CA LEU A 6 -53.16 -22.70 -41.28
C LEU A 6 -53.63 -21.32 -41.78
N ILE A 7 -52.69 -20.50 -42.29
CA ILE A 7 -52.76 -19.60 -43.49
C ILE A 7 -51.28 -19.26 -43.80
N ASP A 8 -50.50 -20.05 -44.52
CA ASP A 8 -50.37 -20.25 -45.98
C ASP A 8 -50.37 -18.99 -46.89
N ALA A 9 -49.31 -18.91 -47.72
CA ALA A 9 -49.17 -18.22 -49.02
C ALA A 9 -49.32 -16.68 -49.10
N ALA A 10 -48.61 -15.91 -49.92
CA ALA A 10 -47.47 -16.08 -50.83
C ALA A 10 -47.12 -14.70 -51.42
N ALA A 11 -45.82 -14.39 -51.61
CA ALA A 11 -45.26 -13.52 -52.67
C ALA A 11 -43.75 -13.37 -52.43
N ARG A 12 -42.91 -14.33 -52.86
CA ARG A 12 -42.17 -14.33 -54.15
C ARG A 12 -41.50 -13.01 -54.53
N THR A 13 -40.16 -13.09 -54.56
CA THR A 13 -39.30 -12.62 -55.65
C THR A 13 -39.06 -11.11 -55.75
N ILE A 14 -37.88 -10.65 -55.26
CA ILE A 14 -36.95 -9.88 -56.11
C ILE A 14 -35.52 -10.37 -55.85
N LEU A 15 -34.87 -10.55 -56.99
CA LEU A 15 -33.56 -11.10 -57.28
C LEU A 15 -32.50 -9.99 -57.28
N GLY A 16 -31.27 -10.34 -56.91
CA GLY A 16 -30.06 -9.55 -57.20
C GLY A 16 -29.46 -8.91 -55.94
N SER A 17 -28.15 -8.88 -55.73
CA SER A 17 -27.03 -9.34 -56.52
C SER A 17 -25.87 -9.47 -55.54
N ARG A 18 -25.12 -10.55 -55.69
CA ARG A 18 -23.90 -10.86 -54.94
C ARG A 18 -22.79 -9.95 -55.47
N ALA A 19 -22.23 -9.10 -54.62
CA ALA A 19 -20.92 -8.51 -54.85
C ALA A 19 -20.18 -8.60 -53.52
N GLY A 20 -19.33 -9.62 -53.39
CA GLY A 20 -18.25 -9.59 -52.42
C GLY A 20 -17.10 -8.77 -52.99
N ALA A 21 -16.38 -8.05 -52.13
CA ALA A 21 -14.92 -8.09 -52.09
C ALA A 21 -14.39 -7.16 -50.98
N ALA A 22 -13.75 -7.81 -50.00
CA ALA A 22 -12.53 -7.36 -49.30
C ALA A 22 -12.52 -5.98 -48.63
N ALA A 23 -13.00 -5.92 -47.38
CA ALA A 23 -12.52 -4.95 -46.40
C ALA A 23 -11.23 -5.49 -45.75
N ALA A 24 -10.12 -4.77 -45.96
CA ALA A 24 -8.79 -5.10 -45.46
C ALA A 24 -8.70 -4.99 -43.91
N PRO A 25 -7.96 -5.86 -43.23
CA PRO A 25 -7.69 -5.72 -41.80
C PRO A 25 -6.53 -4.74 -41.55
N VAL A 26 -6.74 -3.83 -40.59
CA VAL A 26 -5.72 -2.93 -40.03
C VAL A 26 -4.85 -3.74 -39.06
N ALA A 27 -3.58 -3.94 -39.39
CA ALA A 27 -2.58 -4.49 -38.50
C ALA A 27 -1.78 -3.37 -37.82
N PRO A 28 -1.42 -3.50 -36.53
CA PRO A 28 -0.31 -2.75 -35.95
C PRO A 28 0.74 -3.73 -35.43
N ALA A 29 1.83 -3.94 -36.17
CA ALA A 29 3.02 -4.60 -35.65
C ALA A 29 4.28 -4.30 -36.49
N ALA A 30 5.41 -4.20 -35.78
CA ALA A 30 6.79 -4.22 -36.25
C ALA A 30 7.40 -2.90 -36.75
N ALA A 31 7.87 -2.10 -35.78
CA ALA A 31 8.99 -1.20 -35.98
C ALA A 31 10.23 -2.00 -36.39
N ARG A 32 10.73 -1.74 -37.60
CA ARG A 32 11.99 -2.26 -38.15
C ARG A 32 13.18 -1.62 -37.43
N ALA A 33 13.93 -2.40 -36.67
CA ALA A 33 15.30 -2.09 -36.30
C ALA A 33 16.24 -2.52 -37.45
N GLN A 34 17.12 -1.60 -37.87
CA GLN A 34 18.17 -1.84 -38.86
C GLN A 34 19.31 -2.67 -38.25
N PRO A 35 20.01 -3.54 -39.00
CA PRO A 35 21.22 -4.18 -38.51
C PRO A 35 22.43 -3.26 -38.75
N VAL A 36 23.03 -2.76 -37.67
CA VAL A 36 24.36 -2.15 -37.72
C VAL A 36 25.39 -3.24 -37.51
N THR A 37 26.10 -3.55 -38.59
CA THR A 37 27.36 -4.28 -38.64
C THR A 37 28.43 -3.55 -37.82
N LYS A 38 28.97 -4.21 -36.80
CA LYS A 38 30.39 -4.06 -36.44
C LYS A 38 30.88 -5.31 -35.69
N ARG A 39 31.59 -6.15 -36.44
CA ARG A 39 32.53 -7.14 -35.88
C ARG A 39 33.53 -6.37 -35.01
N ILE A 40 33.64 -6.75 -33.75
CA ILE A 40 34.78 -6.40 -32.90
C ILE A 40 35.46 -7.73 -32.60
N ASP A 41 36.74 -7.77 -32.94
CA ASP A 41 37.61 -8.92 -32.90
C ASP A 41 37.73 -9.50 -31.48
N ALA A 42 37.77 -10.82 -31.44
CA ALA A 42 38.03 -11.61 -30.25
C ALA A 42 39.54 -11.54 -29.93
N GLU A 43 39.91 -10.65 -29.01
CA GLU A 43 41.26 -10.60 -28.44
C GLU A 43 41.30 -11.36 -27.10
N ARG A 44 41.69 -12.63 -27.21
CA ARG A 44 42.67 -13.33 -26.36
C ARG A 44 42.81 -12.84 -24.90
N VAL A 45 42.07 -13.46 -23.97
CA VAL A 45 42.39 -13.42 -22.53
C VAL A 45 43.25 -14.64 -22.18
N SER A 46 44.52 -14.38 -21.83
CA SER A 46 45.42 -15.37 -21.23
C SER A 46 46.33 -14.68 -20.21
N GLY A 47 46.18 -15.06 -18.94
CA GLY A 47 47.25 -15.13 -17.94
C GLY A 47 47.67 -13.84 -17.24
N GLU A 48 47.31 -13.74 -15.95
CA GLU A 48 48.16 -13.36 -14.78
C GLU A 48 47.16 -13.24 -13.59
N GLY A 49 47.19 -13.97 -12.48
CA GLY A 49 48.32 -14.47 -11.72
C GLY A 49 48.61 -13.55 -10.52
N ALA A 50 47.72 -13.47 -9.51
CA ALA A 50 48.03 -12.78 -8.25
C ALA A 50 47.53 -13.59 -7.01
N PRO A 51 48.35 -13.72 -5.94
CA PRO A 51 48.27 -14.83 -5.00
C PRO A 51 47.35 -14.63 -3.80
N LYS A 52 46.74 -15.74 -3.35
CA LYS A 52 46.10 -15.90 -2.05
C LYS A 52 47.16 -15.98 -0.94
N ARG A 53 47.02 -15.17 0.12
CA ARG A 53 47.71 -15.39 1.41
C ARG A 53 46.73 -15.98 2.43
N PRO A 54 47.07 -17.08 3.13
CA PRO A 54 46.31 -17.60 4.26
C PRO A 54 46.92 -17.20 5.62
N GLN A 55 46.11 -17.39 6.68
CA GLN A 55 46.40 -17.34 8.13
C GLN A 55 46.25 -15.92 8.73
N GLU A 56 45.46 -15.70 9.79
CA GLU A 56 45.72 -16.21 11.14
C GLU A 56 44.47 -16.16 12.05
N LYS A 57 44.28 -17.22 12.85
CA LYS A 57 43.35 -17.31 13.98
C LYS A 57 43.80 -16.38 15.11
N ALA A 58 42.90 -15.56 15.64
CA ALA A 58 43.01 -15.08 17.02
C ALA A 58 41.62 -15.11 17.67
N ALA A 59 41.54 -15.83 18.78
CA ALA A 59 40.34 -16.07 19.55
C ALA A 59 40.39 -15.25 20.86
N LEU A 60 39.19 -14.86 21.33
CA LEU A 60 38.77 -14.52 22.71
C LEU A 60 39.03 -13.06 23.19
N PRO A 61 38.18 -12.50 24.10
CA PRO A 61 37.24 -13.21 24.99
C PRO A 61 35.78 -12.73 25.00
N VAL A 62 34.92 -13.67 25.42
CA VAL A 62 33.60 -13.46 26.01
C VAL A 62 33.72 -12.59 27.26
N VAL A 63 32.89 -11.55 27.37
CA VAL A 63 32.55 -10.91 28.64
C VAL A 63 31.04 -10.98 28.81
N LYS A 64 30.61 -11.79 29.79
CA LYS A 64 29.25 -11.82 30.30
C LYS A 64 29.26 -11.14 31.67
N SER A 65 28.19 -10.37 31.92
CA SER A 65 27.65 -9.91 33.22
C SER A 65 27.70 -8.39 33.40
N GLY A 66 26.52 -7.82 33.59
CA GLY A 66 26.34 -6.41 33.93
C GLY A 66 24.93 -5.95 33.60
N ASP A 67 23.95 -6.40 34.38
CA ASP A 67 22.61 -5.83 34.45
C ASP A 67 22.71 -4.33 34.76
N ALA A 68 22.20 -3.48 33.87
CA ALA A 68 21.98 -2.07 34.15
C ALA A 68 20.88 -1.55 33.21
N ALA A 69 19.73 -1.26 33.83
CA ALA A 69 18.56 -0.63 33.24
C ALA A 69 18.91 0.50 32.27
N ARG A 70 18.52 0.35 31.00
CA ARG A 70 18.37 1.48 30.08
C ARG A 70 16.98 2.06 30.25
N THR A 71 16.77 2.82 31.32
CA THR A 71 15.85 3.96 31.27
C THR A 71 16.57 5.05 30.50
N ALA A 72 16.43 5.02 29.17
CA ALA A 72 16.85 6.15 28.34
C ALA A 72 15.86 7.29 28.59
N ASP A 73 16.38 8.26 29.32
CA ASP A 73 15.91 9.62 29.52
C ASP A 73 15.20 10.19 28.28
N ALA A 74 13.86 10.14 28.30
CA ALA A 74 13.00 10.88 27.40
C ALA A 74 12.66 12.23 28.04
N SER A 75 13.65 13.10 28.23
CA SER A 75 13.44 14.49 28.67
C SER A 75 14.60 15.40 28.30
N ALA A 76 14.93 15.47 27.01
CA ALA A 76 15.84 16.49 26.50
C ALA A 76 15.48 16.95 25.07
N SER A 77 14.24 17.41 24.87
CA SER A 77 13.88 18.14 23.64
C SER A 77 12.76 19.16 23.88
N ARG A 78 12.89 19.99 24.92
CA ARG A 78 12.00 21.16 25.15
C ARG A 78 12.76 22.48 25.29
N GLY A 79 13.92 22.61 24.66
CA GLY A 79 14.79 23.78 24.78
C GLY A 79 14.85 24.71 23.55
N ALA A 80 14.14 24.43 22.46
CA ALA A 80 14.31 25.18 21.21
C ALA A 80 13.47 26.47 21.11
N SER A 81 12.47 26.66 21.98
CA SER A 81 11.56 27.83 21.94
C SER A 81 11.94 28.96 22.92
N THR A 82 13.00 28.79 23.72
CA THR A 82 13.41 29.75 24.77
C THR A 82 14.34 30.85 24.25
N GLY A 83 15.15 30.57 23.22
CA GLY A 83 16.20 31.49 22.74
C GLY A 83 15.68 32.78 22.07
N SER A 84 14.52 32.75 21.43
CA SER A 84 13.93 33.95 20.81
C SER A 84 13.23 34.86 21.82
N ASN A 85 12.61 34.29 22.86
CA ASN A 85 12.05 35.05 23.99
C ASN A 85 13.17 35.68 24.84
N GLU A 86 14.26 34.96 25.13
CA GLU A 86 15.41 35.52 25.86
C GLU A 86 16.15 36.60 25.06
N ALA A 87 16.25 36.47 23.74
CA ALA A 87 16.81 37.52 22.89
C ALA A 87 15.93 38.79 22.89
N ALA A 88 14.61 38.64 22.86
CA ALA A 88 13.66 39.75 22.96
C ALA A 88 13.67 40.41 24.35
N GLU A 89 13.79 39.64 25.43
CA GLU A 89 13.86 40.13 26.81
C GLU A 89 15.18 40.84 27.12
N ARG A 90 16.31 40.29 26.67
CA ARG A 90 17.63 40.97 26.76
C ARG A 90 17.65 42.24 25.92
N PHE A 91 16.98 42.23 24.77
CA PHE A 91 16.84 43.42 23.94
C PHE A 91 15.99 44.50 24.63
N LEU A 92 14.83 44.16 25.19
CA LEU A 92 14.00 45.11 25.95
C LEU A 92 14.74 45.67 27.17
N THR A 93 15.58 44.86 27.81
CA THR A 93 16.42 45.29 28.93
C THR A 93 17.47 46.31 28.48
N LEU A 94 18.11 46.09 27.33
CA LEU A 94 19.07 47.03 26.73
C LEU A 94 18.38 48.30 26.21
N LEU A 95 17.16 48.19 25.66
CA LEU A 95 16.35 49.30 25.19
C LEU A 95 15.92 50.22 26.34
N VAL A 96 15.50 49.65 27.48
CA VAL A 96 15.16 50.40 28.71
C VAL A 96 16.38 51.06 29.33
N ALA A 97 17.54 50.41 29.28
CA ALA A 97 18.80 51.00 29.73
C ALA A 97 19.24 52.20 28.86
N GLN A 98 19.04 52.14 27.54
CA GLN A 98 19.33 53.24 26.62
C GLN A 98 18.33 54.41 26.76
N LEU A 99 17.04 54.13 26.98
CA LEU A 99 16.00 55.16 27.22
C LEU A 99 16.26 55.99 28.49
N ARG A 100 16.92 55.41 29.50
CA ARG A 100 17.35 56.14 30.71
C ARG A 100 18.56 57.06 30.47
N ASN A 101 19.23 56.97 29.31
CA ASN A 101 20.51 57.65 29.04
C ASN A 101 20.60 58.32 27.66
N GLN A 102 19.47 58.58 26.97
CA GLN A 102 19.43 59.26 25.66
C GLN A 102 19.01 60.73 25.81
N ASP A 103 19.83 61.62 25.28
CA ASP A 103 19.57 63.07 25.12
C ASP A 103 18.50 63.28 24.02
N PRO A 104 17.47 64.16 24.18
CA PRO A 104 16.22 64.12 23.43
C PRO A 104 16.26 64.48 21.93
N LEU A 105 17.42 64.64 21.31
CA LEU A 105 17.55 65.31 20.00
C LEU A 105 17.72 64.41 18.77
N ASN A 106 17.57 63.08 18.84
CA ASN A 106 17.52 62.23 17.62
C ASN A 106 16.58 61.00 17.73
N PRO A 107 15.28 61.16 17.39
CA PRO A 107 14.27 60.11 17.52
C PRO A 107 14.24 59.03 16.41
N LEU A 108 15.23 58.99 15.49
CA LEU A 108 15.16 58.17 14.27
C LEU A 108 15.53 56.67 14.44
N ASP A 109 16.17 56.28 15.55
CA ASP A 109 16.64 54.90 15.77
C ASP A 109 15.53 53.95 16.32
N ASN A 110 14.53 54.51 17.00
CA ASN A 110 13.47 53.73 17.64
C ASN A 110 12.56 53.00 16.64
N ALA A 111 12.35 53.57 15.45
CA ALA A 111 11.51 52.97 14.41
C ALA A 111 12.20 51.76 13.75
N GLN A 112 13.52 51.82 13.57
CA GLN A 112 14.31 50.78 12.90
C GLN A 112 14.50 49.56 13.81
N VAL A 113 14.73 49.80 15.09
CA VAL A 113 14.71 48.78 16.15
C VAL A 113 13.34 48.12 16.29
N THR A 114 12.26 48.89 16.35
CA THR A 114 10.90 48.36 16.45
C THR A 114 10.56 47.50 15.22
N THR A 115 11.05 47.88 14.05
CA THR A 115 10.91 47.10 12.81
C THR A 115 11.67 45.76 12.90
N GLN A 116 12.90 45.75 13.42
CA GLN A 116 13.68 44.52 13.59
C GLN A 116 13.07 43.59 14.66
N LEU A 117 12.55 44.13 15.75
CA LEU A 117 11.81 43.37 16.76
C LEU A 117 10.50 42.79 16.19
N ALA A 118 9.77 43.56 15.38
CA ALA A 118 8.56 43.08 14.72
C ALA A 118 8.88 41.96 13.73
N GLN A 119 9.99 42.06 12.98
CA GLN A 119 10.47 41.00 12.10
C GLN A 119 10.86 39.74 12.89
N LEU A 120 11.60 39.87 13.99
CA LEU A 120 11.97 38.74 14.85
C LEU A 120 10.74 38.07 15.50
N SER A 121 9.77 38.88 15.92
CA SER A 121 8.50 38.40 16.50
C SER A 121 7.68 37.65 15.45
N THR A 122 7.69 38.11 14.20
CA THR A 122 7.03 37.43 13.07
C THR A 122 7.70 36.10 12.77
N VAL A 123 9.04 36.05 12.71
CA VAL A 123 9.80 34.79 12.49
C VAL A 123 9.55 33.80 13.63
N THR A 124 9.58 34.28 14.87
CA THR A 124 9.28 33.45 16.05
C THR A 124 7.83 32.95 16.03
N GLY A 125 6.89 33.79 15.61
CA GLY A 125 5.49 33.42 15.39
C GLY A 125 5.34 32.33 14.34
N ILE A 126 6.03 32.44 13.20
CA ILE A 126 6.04 31.41 12.14
C ILE A 126 6.65 30.11 12.65
N ASN A 127 7.75 30.17 13.40
CA ASN A 127 8.36 28.98 14.00
C ASN A 127 7.40 28.28 14.97
N ARG A 128 6.71 29.05 15.84
CA ARG A 128 5.67 28.50 16.72
C ARG A 128 4.52 27.86 15.92
N ILE A 129 4.09 28.48 14.83
CA ILE A 129 3.07 27.89 13.94
C ILE A 129 3.57 26.56 13.39
N ASN A 130 4.80 26.50 12.87
CA ASN A 130 5.38 25.25 12.37
C ASN A 130 5.45 24.17 13.45
N GLU A 131 5.88 24.51 14.67
CA GLU A 131 5.87 23.59 15.82
C GLU A 131 4.44 23.09 16.15
N THR A 132 3.44 23.97 16.16
CA THR A 132 2.05 23.56 16.42
C THR A 132 1.48 22.68 15.30
N LEU A 133 1.87 22.90 14.05
CA LEU A 133 1.46 22.07 12.92
C LEU A 133 2.10 20.68 12.98
N LEU A 134 3.37 20.59 13.38
CA LEU A 134 4.04 19.31 13.62
C LEU A 134 3.37 18.55 14.77
N ALA A 135 3.12 19.21 15.90
CA ALA A 135 2.43 18.61 17.04
C ALA A 135 1.01 18.15 16.70
N LEU A 136 0.28 18.90 15.87
CA LEU A 136 -1.02 18.50 15.38
C LEU A 136 -0.93 17.25 14.49
N GLY A 137 0.07 17.18 13.60
CA GLY A 137 0.33 16.01 12.78
C GLY A 137 0.64 14.76 13.61
N GLU A 138 1.45 14.90 14.65
CA GLU A 138 1.75 13.82 15.59
C GLU A 138 0.49 13.37 16.36
N ALA A 139 -0.31 14.30 16.87
CA ALA A 139 -1.56 13.99 17.56
C ALA A 139 -2.56 13.27 16.64
N GLN A 140 -2.66 13.70 15.37
CA GLN A 140 -3.51 13.02 14.38
C GLN A 140 -3.00 11.62 14.05
N SER A 141 -1.68 11.44 13.93
CA SER A 141 -1.06 10.12 13.72
C SER A 141 -1.30 9.18 14.89
N ALA A 142 -1.16 9.67 16.12
CA ALA A 142 -1.45 8.92 17.34
C ALA A 142 -2.93 8.51 17.42
N ALA A 143 -3.85 9.40 17.05
CA ALA A 143 -5.28 9.10 17.00
C ALA A 143 -5.60 7.98 15.98
N ARG A 144 -5.01 8.04 14.77
CA ARG A 144 -5.16 6.96 13.77
C ARG A 144 -4.57 5.64 14.27
N THR A 145 -3.45 5.70 14.98
CA THR A 145 -2.80 4.50 15.55
C THR A 145 -3.71 3.87 16.61
N LEU A 146 -4.39 4.66 17.43
CA LEU A 146 -5.36 4.17 18.41
C LEU A 146 -6.57 3.50 17.72
N GLN A 147 -7.06 4.08 16.61
CA GLN A 147 -8.11 3.46 15.80
C GLN A 147 -7.67 2.13 15.21
N ALA A 148 -6.44 2.06 14.68
CA ALA A 148 -5.85 0.82 14.19
C ALA A 148 -5.67 -0.22 15.32
N ALA A 149 -5.25 0.21 16.50
CA ALA A 149 -5.10 -0.67 17.66
C ALA A 149 -6.44 -1.28 18.11
N ALA A 150 -7.56 -0.54 17.95
CA ALA A 150 -8.89 -1.09 18.20
C ALA A 150 -9.29 -2.20 17.23
N LEU A 151 -8.59 -2.37 16.10
CA LEU A 151 -8.83 -3.45 15.14
C LEU A 151 -8.02 -4.71 15.46
N LEU A 152 -7.06 -4.63 16.38
CA LEU A 152 -6.26 -5.79 16.77
C LEU A 152 -7.17 -6.91 17.30
N GLY A 153 -7.00 -8.11 16.74
CA GLY A 153 -7.82 -9.28 17.02
C GLY A 153 -9.17 -9.33 16.29
N ARG A 154 -9.56 -8.27 15.56
CA ARG A 154 -10.78 -8.26 14.73
C ARG A 154 -10.49 -8.75 13.32
N GLU A 155 -11.52 -9.26 12.66
CA GLU A 155 -11.48 -9.54 11.23
C GLU A 155 -11.77 -8.26 10.43
N VAL A 156 -10.94 -8.04 9.42
CA VAL A 156 -11.09 -6.95 8.47
C VAL A 156 -11.23 -7.51 7.06
N VAL A 157 -12.05 -6.83 6.26
CA VAL A 157 -12.22 -7.13 4.84
C VAL A 157 -11.48 -6.06 4.03
N VAL A 158 -10.58 -6.51 3.17
CA VAL A 158 -9.66 -5.65 2.42
C VAL A 158 -9.68 -6.03 0.95
N ASP A 159 -9.57 -5.06 0.06
CA ASP A 159 -9.50 -5.34 -1.38
C ASP A 159 -8.21 -6.13 -1.67
N GLY A 160 -8.35 -7.26 -2.36
CA GLY A 160 -7.22 -8.15 -2.62
C GLY A 160 -7.63 -9.60 -2.73
N ASN A 161 -6.67 -10.44 -3.09
CA ASN A 161 -6.93 -11.85 -3.39
C ASN A 161 -5.98 -12.81 -2.70
N ALA A 162 -5.33 -12.37 -1.62
CA ALA A 162 -4.42 -13.21 -0.87
C ALA A 162 -5.21 -14.13 0.06
N ILE A 163 -4.78 -15.38 0.19
CA ILE A 163 -5.38 -16.35 1.10
C ILE A 163 -4.29 -17.26 1.64
N ARG A 164 -4.49 -17.79 2.84
CA ARG A 164 -3.61 -18.81 3.43
C ARG A 164 -4.34 -20.14 3.50
N PRO A 165 -3.63 -21.27 3.44
CA PRO A 165 -4.24 -22.56 3.68
C PRO A 165 -4.78 -22.60 5.12
N GLY A 166 -6.03 -23.00 5.28
CA GLY A 166 -6.60 -23.30 6.60
C GLY A 166 -5.94 -24.56 7.15
N SER A 167 -5.59 -24.59 8.44
CA SER A 167 -5.10 -25.81 9.11
C SER A 167 -6.26 -26.51 9.82
N ASP A 168 -6.82 -25.86 10.83
CA ASP A 168 -7.88 -26.39 11.69
C ASP A 168 -9.24 -25.76 11.39
N GLU A 169 -9.25 -24.48 11.01
CA GLU A 169 -10.43 -23.76 10.54
C GLU A 169 -10.27 -23.37 9.06
N PRO A 170 -11.35 -23.40 8.26
CA PRO A 170 -11.30 -23.01 6.87
C PRO A 170 -11.00 -21.50 6.76
N SER A 171 -9.98 -21.17 5.99
CA SER A 171 -9.67 -19.79 5.64
C SER A 171 -10.80 -19.20 4.82
N ARG A 172 -11.16 -17.94 5.08
CA ARG A 172 -12.23 -17.25 4.37
C ARG A 172 -11.69 -16.30 3.31
N GLY A 173 -12.31 -16.31 2.14
CA GLY A 173 -12.14 -15.29 1.10
C GLY A 173 -13.48 -14.65 0.77
N GLY A 174 -13.44 -13.39 0.34
CA GLY A 174 -14.60 -12.63 -0.09
C GLY A 174 -14.58 -12.33 -1.59
N TYR A 175 -15.76 -12.16 -2.17
CA TYR A 175 -15.92 -11.61 -3.51
C TYR A 175 -17.22 -10.84 -3.64
N ALA A 176 -17.22 -9.81 -4.47
CA ALA A 176 -18.39 -9.01 -4.80
C ALA A 176 -18.74 -9.14 -6.28
N LEU A 177 -19.97 -9.54 -6.58
CA LEU A 177 -20.47 -9.66 -7.95
C LEU A 177 -21.27 -8.42 -8.35
N GLY A 178 -20.98 -7.87 -9.54
CA GLY A 178 -21.72 -6.74 -10.09
C GLY A 178 -23.17 -7.07 -10.52
N ALA A 179 -23.44 -8.36 -10.79
CA ALA A 179 -24.75 -8.87 -11.17
C ALA A 179 -24.91 -10.32 -10.68
N ALA A 180 -26.12 -10.88 -10.75
CA ALA A 180 -26.33 -12.29 -10.42
C ALA A 180 -25.59 -13.20 -11.41
N ALA A 181 -24.86 -14.19 -10.89
CA ALA A 181 -24.13 -15.19 -11.67
C ALA A 181 -24.78 -16.56 -11.53
N THR A 182 -24.86 -17.30 -12.64
CA THR A 182 -25.36 -18.69 -12.67
C THR A 182 -24.28 -19.71 -12.34
N SER A 183 -23.01 -19.34 -12.53
CA SER A 183 -21.84 -20.13 -12.12
C SER A 183 -20.75 -19.20 -11.61
N VAL A 184 -20.19 -19.56 -10.46
CA VAL A 184 -19.08 -18.88 -9.81
C VAL A 184 -18.04 -19.94 -9.47
N VAL A 185 -16.87 -19.82 -10.07
CA VAL A 185 -15.74 -20.72 -9.84
C VAL A 185 -14.60 -19.94 -9.21
N VAL A 186 -14.13 -20.42 -8.07
CA VAL A 186 -12.96 -19.89 -7.38
C VAL A 186 -11.77 -20.79 -7.66
N THR A 187 -10.68 -20.21 -8.15
CA THR A 187 -9.42 -20.93 -8.40
C THR A 187 -8.36 -20.42 -7.45
N ILE A 188 -7.79 -21.30 -6.64
CA ILE A 188 -6.70 -21.00 -5.71
C ILE A 188 -5.38 -21.40 -6.36
N LYS A 189 -4.41 -20.48 -6.32
CA LYS A 189 -3.10 -20.59 -6.95
C LYS A 189 -2.00 -20.41 -5.92
N ASP A 190 -0.91 -21.14 -6.09
CA ASP A 190 0.30 -20.95 -5.30
C ASP A 190 1.13 -19.73 -5.76
N ALA A 191 2.27 -19.49 -5.10
CA ALA A 191 3.19 -18.42 -5.44
C ALA A 191 3.82 -18.55 -6.83
N ALA A 192 3.85 -19.76 -7.42
CA ALA A 192 4.30 -19.99 -8.79
C ALA A 192 3.18 -19.79 -9.83
N GLY A 193 1.94 -19.54 -9.38
CA GLY A 193 0.77 -19.39 -10.22
C GLY A 193 0.10 -20.72 -10.63
N ALA A 194 0.57 -21.85 -10.10
CA ALA A 194 -0.03 -23.15 -10.37
C ALA A 194 -1.36 -23.29 -9.62
N VAL A 195 -2.35 -23.91 -10.27
CA VAL A 195 -3.66 -24.15 -9.67
C VAL A 195 -3.56 -25.27 -8.65
N VAL A 196 -3.97 -24.96 -7.43
CA VAL A 196 -3.87 -25.86 -6.27
C VAL A 196 -5.24 -26.43 -5.94
N ARG A 197 -6.28 -25.61 -6.06
CA ARG A 197 -7.66 -25.98 -5.76
C ARG A 197 -8.62 -25.23 -6.67
N THR A 198 -9.66 -25.91 -7.14
CA THR A 198 -10.80 -25.31 -7.82
C THR A 198 -12.06 -25.58 -7.02
N ILE A 199 -12.82 -24.53 -6.72
CA ILE A 199 -14.05 -24.59 -5.94
C ILE A 199 -15.17 -24.04 -6.82
N ASP A 200 -16.12 -24.89 -7.18
CA ASP A 200 -17.36 -24.46 -7.83
C ASP A 200 -18.39 -24.12 -6.76
N LEU A 201 -18.78 -22.85 -6.71
CA LEU A 201 -19.78 -22.31 -5.79
C LEU A 201 -21.18 -22.27 -6.42
N GLY A 202 -21.31 -22.56 -7.72
CA GLY A 202 -22.58 -22.53 -8.43
C GLY A 202 -23.15 -21.11 -8.58
N ALA A 203 -24.47 -20.98 -8.46
CA ALA A 203 -25.15 -19.71 -8.69
C ALA A 203 -25.16 -18.83 -7.42
N HIS A 204 -24.82 -17.54 -7.60
CA HIS A 204 -24.86 -16.55 -6.52
C HIS A 204 -25.55 -15.24 -6.99
N PRO A 205 -26.26 -14.54 -6.09
CA PRO A 205 -26.83 -13.24 -6.38
C PRO A 205 -25.75 -12.15 -6.50
N ALA A 206 -26.14 -10.97 -6.99
CA ALA A 206 -25.29 -9.79 -6.95
C ALA A 206 -24.97 -9.38 -5.50
N GLY A 207 -23.84 -8.70 -5.30
CA GLY A 207 -23.39 -8.23 -3.98
C GLY A 207 -22.21 -9.03 -3.42
N GLU A 208 -21.92 -8.79 -2.14
CA GLU A 208 -20.80 -9.40 -1.42
C GLU A 208 -21.15 -10.81 -0.92
N GLN A 209 -20.24 -11.73 -1.13
CA GLN A 209 -20.33 -13.15 -0.80
C GLN A 209 -18.99 -13.62 -0.25
N HIS A 210 -19.01 -14.74 0.47
CA HIS A 210 -17.83 -15.33 1.08
C HIS A 210 -17.73 -16.81 0.74
N PHE A 211 -16.51 -17.32 0.67
CA PHE A 211 -16.23 -18.75 0.52
C PHE A 211 -15.18 -19.18 1.54
N GLY A 212 -15.16 -20.48 1.83
CA GLY A 212 -14.17 -21.11 2.70
C GLY A 212 -13.22 -22.01 1.91
N TRP A 213 -11.96 -22.02 2.28
CA TRP A 213 -10.96 -22.99 1.82
C TRP A 213 -10.38 -23.76 3.00
N ASP A 214 -10.49 -25.07 2.95
CA ASP A 214 -10.02 -26.02 3.97
C ASP A 214 -8.51 -26.29 3.91
N GLY A 215 -7.76 -25.55 3.09
CA GLY A 215 -6.32 -25.73 2.93
C GLY A 215 -5.94 -27.00 2.17
N LYS A 216 -6.87 -27.68 1.50
CA LYS A 216 -6.56 -28.88 0.70
C LYS A 216 -6.44 -28.57 -0.79
N THR A 217 -5.69 -29.39 -1.50
CA THR A 217 -5.58 -29.36 -2.97
C THR A 217 -6.73 -30.10 -3.64
N ASP A 218 -6.86 -30.02 -4.96
CA ASP A 218 -7.84 -30.83 -5.71
C ASP A 218 -7.62 -32.35 -5.53
N ALA A 219 -6.39 -32.77 -5.25
CA ALA A 219 -6.07 -34.17 -4.93
C ALA A 219 -6.43 -34.57 -3.48
N GLY A 220 -6.93 -33.64 -2.67
CA GLY A 220 -7.28 -33.88 -1.26
C GLY A 220 -6.10 -33.86 -0.30
N ALA A 221 -4.88 -33.63 -0.78
CA ALA A 221 -3.70 -33.45 0.05
C ALA A 221 -3.71 -32.07 0.72
N ALA A 222 -3.06 -31.93 1.88
CA ALA A 222 -2.85 -30.63 2.50
C ALA A 222 -1.95 -29.75 1.61
N ALA A 223 -2.34 -28.50 1.40
CA ALA A 223 -1.51 -27.52 0.72
C ALA A 223 -0.29 -27.19 1.61
N ALA A 224 0.86 -26.97 0.96
CA ALA A 224 2.07 -26.60 1.67
C ALA A 224 1.89 -25.25 2.39
N PRO A 225 2.60 -25.00 3.51
CA PRO A 225 2.60 -23.68 4.11
C PRO A 225 3.19 -22.66 3.13
N GLY A 226 2.47 -21.57 2.91
CA GLY A 226 2.88 -20.54 1.96
C GLY A 226 1.81 -19.49 1.69
N ARG A 227 2.15 -18.53 0.85
CA ARG A 227 1.21 -17.53 0.34
C ARG A 227 0.49 -18.08 -0.87
N TYR A 228 -0.83 -17.98 -0.87
CA TYR A 228 -1.68 -18.35 -1.98
C TYR A 228 -2.48 -17.12 -2.43
N THR A 229 -2.91 -17.16 -3.69
CA THR A 229 -3.84 -16.19 -4.23
C THR A 229 -5.06 -16.91 -4.76
N PHE A 230 -6.21 -16.25 -4.80
CA PHE A 230 -7.39 -16.78 -5.46
C PHE A 230 -7.84 -15.88 -6.61
N ALA A 231 -8.57 -16.47 -7.55
CA ALA A 231 -9.23 -15.76 -8.63
C ALA A 231 -10.68 -16.23 -8.69
N VAL A 232 -11.59 -15.33 -9.04
CA VAL A 232 -13.02 -15.63 -9.14
C VAL A 232 -13.45 -15.40 -10.57
N ALA A 233 -13.96 -16.44 -11.21
CA ALA A 233 -14.60 -16.37 -12.52
C ALA A 233 -16.10 -16.55 -12.33
N ALA A 234 -16.88 -15.53 -12.71
CA ALA A 234 -18.33 -15.56 -12.61
C ALA A 234 -18.96 -15.42 -14.00
N THR A 235 -19.97 -16.24 -14.28
CA THR A 235 -20.75 -16.19 -15.52
C THR A 235 -22.23 -16.10 -15.18
N GLY A 236 -22.90 -15.08 -15.70
CA GLY A 236 -24.35 -14.89 -15.60
C GLY A 236 -25.07 -15.39 -16.84
N ARG A 237 -26.37 -15.06 -16.94
CA ARG A 237 -27.19 -15.44 -18.11
C ARG A 237 -26.74 -14.78 -19.42
N ASP A 238 -26.23 -13.54 -19.32
CA ASP A 238 -25.89 -12.71 -20.48
C ASP A 238 -24.38 -12.69 -20.78
N GLY A 239 -23.59 -13.51 -20.07
CA GLY A 239 -22.13 -13.61 -20.25
C GLY A 239 -21.32 -13.42 -18.96
N PRO A 240 -20.01 -13.10 -19.08
CA PRO A 240 -19.13 -12.92 -17.93
C PRO A 240 -19.60 -11.79 -17.01
N VAL A 241 -19.53 -12.03 -15.70
CA VAL A 241 -19.85 -11.04 -14.66
C VAL A 241 -18.55 -10.61 -13.98
N THR A 242 -18.36 -9.31 -13.83
CA THR A 242 -17.22 -8.76 -13.09
C THR A 242 -17.31 -9.14 -11.61
N ALA A 243 -16.26 -9.79 -11.11
CA ALA A 243 -16.07 -10.11 -9.70
C ALA A 243 -14.90 -9.30 -9.13
N ARG A 244 -15.12 -8.62 -8.00
CA ARG A 244 -14.04 -8.03 -7.19
C ARG A 244 -13.70 -8.99 -6.07
N THR A 245 -12.42 -9.29 -5.89
CA THR A 245 -11.95 -10.18 -4.81
C THR A 245 -11.60 -9.38 -3.55
N MET A 246 -11.85 -9.98 -2.40
CA MET A 246 -11.59 -9.40 -1.10
C MET A 246 -10.94 -10.43 -0.19
N THR A 247 -9.89 -10.02 0.51
CA THR A 247 -9.23 -10.85 1.51
C THR A 247 -9.87 -10.58 2.87
N ILE A 248 -10.18 -11.65 3.60
CA ILE A 248 -10.63 -11.57 4.99
C ILE A 248 -9.46 -12.03 5.85
N ALA A 249 -9.05 -11.19 6.78
CA ALA A 249 -7.93 -11.51 7.65
C ALA A 249 -8.13 -10.91 9.04
N THR A 250 -7.60 -11.61 10.05
CA THR A 250 -7.52 -11.10 11.41
C THR A 250 -6.31 -10.18 11.53
N VAL A 251 -6.50 -9.01 12.13
CA VAL A 251 -5.41 -8.10 12.44
C VAL A 251 -4.64 -8.65 13.64
N THR A 252 -3.37 -8.95 13.43
CA THR A 252 -2.46 -9.50 14.45
C THR A 252 -1.58 -8.46 15.11
N GLY A 253 -1.44 -7.29 14.49
CA GLY A 253 -0.59 -6.21 14.98
C GLY A 253 -0.84 -4.90 14.27
N VAL A 254 -0.24 -3.83 14.79
CA VAL A 254 -0.26 -2.49 14.21
C VAL A 254 1.16 -1.97 14.23
N ASP A 255 1.66 -1.59 13.06
CA ASP A 255 2.97 -0.99 12.91
C ASP A 255 2.83 0.50 12.61
N ALA A 256 3.59 1.32 13.34
CA ALA A 256 3.77 2.72 13.01
C ALA A 256 4.87 2.82 11.95
N ALA A 257 4.50 3.07 10.70
CA ALA A 257 5.43 3.29 9.60
C ALA A 257 5.41 4.76 9.16
N ASP A 258 6.47 5.19 8.47
CA ASP A 258 6.51 6.48 7.80
C ASP A 258 5.37 6.56 6.77
N GLY A 259 4.35 7.38 7.06
CA GLY A 259 3.12 7.47 6.27
C GLY A 259 1.83 7.07 7.00
N GLY A 260 1.92 6.62 8.26
CA GLY A 260 0.76 6.35 9.12
C GLY A 260 0.70 4.90 9.61
N PRO A 261 -0.30 4.56 10.45
CA PRO A 261 -0.44 3.22 11.01
C PRO A 261 -0.80 2.21 9.92
N ARG A 262 -0.10 1.07 9.91
CA ARG A 262 -0.39 -0.09 9.06
C ARG A 262 -0.91 -1.24 9.90
N LEU A 263 -1.90 -1.97 9.39
CA LEU A 263 -2.44 -3.17 10.01
C LEU A 263 -1.68 -4.39 9.54
N VAL A 264 -1.19 -5.21 10.47
CA VAL A 264 -0.46 -6.44 10.18
C VAL A 264 -1.44 -7.60 10.16
N LEU A 265 -1.61 -8.23 9.00
CA LEU A 265 -2.52 -9.35 8.73
C LEU A 265 -1.78 -10.70 8.84
N GLY A 266 -0.85 -10.81 9.79
CA GLY A 266 0.05 -11.96 9.94
C GLY A 266 0.90 -12.18 8.67
N ASP A 267 0.93 -13.42 8.19
CA ASP A 267 1.71 -13.80 7.00
C ASP A 267 1.07 -13.33 5.69
N LEU A 268 -0.07 -12.62 5.72
CA LEU A 268 -0.62 -11.94 4.55
C LEU A 268 0.08 -10.58 4.29
N GLY A 269 0.85 -10.08 5.25
CA GLY A 269 1.59 -8.81 5.15
C GLY A 269 0.88 -7.67 5.89
N SER A 270 1.20 -6.43 5.51
CA SER A 270 0.67 -5.22 6.14
C SER A 270 -0.05 -4.33 5.14
N ILE A 271 -1.16 -3.73 5.54
CA ILE A 271 -1.96 -2.81 4.70
C ILE A 271 -2.19 -1.46 5.39
N GLY A 272 -2.53 -0.43 4.62
CA GLY A 272 -2.99 0.85 5.17
C GLY A 272 -4.38 0.74 5.83
N LEU A 273 -4.67 1.63 6.78
CA LEU A 273 -6.01 1.73 7.39
C LEU A 273 -7.08 2.14 6.37
N ASP A 274 -6.69 2.87 5.33
CA ASP A 274 -7.52 3.33 4.21
C ASP A 274 -7.94 2.21 3.24
N GLU A 275 -7.23 1.08 3.25
CA GLU A 275 -7.53 -0.08 2.41
C GLU A 275 -8.58 -1.02 3.04
N VAL A 276 -8.98 -0.75 4.29
CA VAL A 276 -10.00 -1.54 5.00
C VAL A 276 -11.40 -1.08 4.60
N ARG A 277 -12.21 -2.02 4.10
CA ARG A 277 -13.59 -1.74 3.66
C ARG A 277 -14.62 -1.86 4.76
N THR A 278 -14.51 -2.89 5.59
CA THR A 278 -15.52 -3.19 6.60
C THR A 278 -14.88 -3.91 7.78
N PHE A 279 -15.40 -3.60 8.96
CA PHE A 279 -15.06 -4.23 10.23
C PHE A 279 -16.22 -5.15 10.61
N ASN A 280 -15.93 -6.38 11.01
CA ASN A 280 -16.92 -7.28 11.60
C ASN A 280 -16.58 -7.52 13.08
#